data_AF-U1X9M0-F1
#
_entry.id   AF-U1X9M0-F1
#
_cell.length_a   1.000
_cell.length_b   1.000
_cell.length_c   1.000
_cell.angle_alpha   90.00
_cell.angle_beta   90.00
_cell.angle_gamma   90.00
#
_symmetry.space_group_name_H-M   'P 1'
#
loop_
_entity.id
_entity.type
_entity.pdbx_description
1 polymer ?
#
loop_
_entity_poly.entity_id
_entity_poly.type
_entity_poly.pdbx_seq_one_letter_code
_entity_poly.pdbx_strand_id
1 'polypeptide(L)'
;MIDITKAVTVSIGRRGEHHYRNIEFDVSSLLEEKYPSASLNAIYKRPDGNAYPVITSYADGVLTWSPSATDTSIVGVGRLEIRVTYGEVVGKSIQILTIVEDALVDGIAEPPEPPAQEWLNQVLSALAELDINETYNLLNLIYSLLNNNYDLLNTTHGRLNDTYGLVNDNYAILNTTHSLLNDNYNLLNTTHGLIEDMRDTLYTRTGIILNHLHPIETATAPDMVSRRASITFTSINSGNNVVLGTVTYTFVTSLGSPTTNNVQVLIQGTLRNTVKKLAEAIRGIQDVANIAYGSGTSPNPASTAYWTSRVFSIGDATIPSGESLFILERAENATTPLPLTSTATSTINAFTRASYLRYVLSGNATGGGGINSVRGPLYTLLPIGSVVIGGQGGLLYPTAYDCHLVTLCRQSDTSEKELDLYISNDEVNFTRISRSTPIGADSSNAGLHIHIQMRQSRVPSGYGLYISMGSDGTSANAFCDLKFTYHLYPVALASDTNS
;
A
#
# COMPACT_ATOMS: atom_id res chain seq x y z
N MET A 1 7.82 104.52 -57.26
CA MET A 1 7.60 105.45 -58.36
C MET A 1 6.72 106.61 -57.92
N ILE A 2 7.16 107.84 -58.18
CA ILE A 2 6.57 109.09 -57.70
C ILE A 2 5.86 109.79 -58.86
N ASP A 3 4.58 110.08 -58.69
CA ASP A 3 3.76 110.84 -59.63
C ASP A 3 3.99 112.34 -59.45
N ILE A 4 4.69 112.95 -60.40
CA ILE A 4 5.12 114.35 -60.34
C ILE A 4 4.02 115.38 -60.63
N THR A 5 2.80 114.94 -61.01
CA THR A 5 1.68 115.85 -61.32
C THR A 5 0.94 116.35 -60.07
N LYS A 6 1.27 115.81 -58.89
CA LYS A 6 0.73 116.21 -57.59
C LYS A 6 1.79 116.99 -56.80
N ALA A 7 1.39 117.79 -55.81
CA ALA A 7 2.36 118.39 -54.89
C ALA A 7 3.02 117.27 -54.06
N VAL A 8 4.30 116.98 -54.31
CA VAL A 8 5.01 115.87 -53.66
C VAL A 8 6.17 116.36 -52.80
N THR A 9 6.25 115.80 -51.58
CA THR A 9 7.43 115.87 -50.72
C THR A 9 8.04 114.47 -50.61
N VAL A 10 9.36 114.36 -50.77
CA VAL A 10 10.08 113.08 -50.87
C VAL A 10 11.20 113.01 -49.84
N SER A 11 11.17 112.03 -48.94
CA SER A 11 12.31 111.74 -48.07
C SER A 11 13.39 111.03 -48.89
N ILE A 12 14.58 111.62 -48.97
CA ILE A 12 15.68 111.13 -49.83
C ILE A 12 16.72 110.29 -49.07
N GLY A 13 16.58 110.19 -47.75
CA GLY A 13 17.46 109.40 -46.87
C GLY A 13 17.77 110.14 -45.56
N ARG A 14 18.47 109.45 -44.65
CA ARG A 14 19.08 110.08 -43.47
C ARG A 14 20.49 110.57 -43.76
N ARG A 15 20.99 111.49 -42.94
CA ARG A 15 22.37 111.97 -43.02
C ARG A 15 23.37 110.81 -43.03
N GLY A 16 24.21 110.75 -44.06
CA GLY A 16 25.24 109.71 -44.23
C GLY A 16 24.79 108.47 -45.03
N GLU A 17 23.48 108.26 -45.22
CA GLU A 17 22.97 107.22 -46.13
C GLU A 17 23.22 107.63 -47.58
N HIS A 18 23.88 106.78 -48.37
CA HIS A 18 24.17 107.05 -49.77
C HIS A 18 24.01 105.80 -50.62
N HIS A 19 23.45 105.96 -51.83
CA HIS A 19 23.17 104.87 -52.79
C HIS A 19 22.31 103.71 -52.28
N TYR A 20 21.79 103.77 -51.05
CA TYR A 20 20.93 102.75 -50.47
C TYR A 20 19.55 102.72 -51.12
N ARG A 21 19.10 103.86 -51.69
CA ARG A 21 17.77 104.00 -52.29
C ARG A 21 17.85 104.60 -53.68
N ASN A 22 16.95 104.14 -54.53
CA ASN A 22 16.67 104.71 -55.83
C ASN A 22 15.29 105.36 -55.79
N ILE A 23 15.26 106.65 -56.13
CA ILE A 23 14.06 107.48 -56.16
C ILE A 23 13.63 107.62 -57.61
N GLU A 24 12.50 106.98 -57.93
CA GLU A 24 11.98 106.87 -59.29
C GLU A 24 10.83 107.85 -59.49
N PHE A 25 10.94 108.74 -60.46
CA PHE A 25 9.94 109.74 -60.83
C PHE A 25 9.32 109.39 -62.18
N ASP A 26 8.00 109.30 -62.26
CA ASP A 26 7.29 109.17 -63.54
C ASP A 26 7.26 110.54 -64.22
N VAL A 27 8.00 110.68 -65.33
CA VAL A 27 8.15 111.94 -66.08
C VAL A 27 7.39 111.94 -67.39
N SER A 28 6.56 110.92 -67.64
CA SER A 28 5.81 110.73 -68.89
C SER A 28 4.91 111.95 -69.21
N SER A 29 4.33 112.59 -68.20
CA SER A 29 3.50 113.79 -68.37
C SER A 29 4.26 115.05 -68.82
N LEU A 30 5.58 115.10 -68.64
CA LEU A 30 6.41 116.23 -69.07
C LEU A 30 6.91 116.08 -70.51
N LEU A 31 6.90 114.87 -71.06
CA LEU A 31 7.37 114.53 -72.40
C LEU A 31 6.17 114.29 -73.33
N GLU A 32 5.59 115.35 -73.89
CA GLU A 32 4.54 115.23 -74.93
C GLU A 32 5.15 114.83 -76.29
N GLU A 33 4.41 114.08 -77.13
CA GLU A 33 4.83 113.56 -78.46
C GLU A 33 5.39 114.63 -79.43
N LYS A 34 5.23 115.92 -79.11
CA LYS A 34 5.64 117.06 -79.93
C LYS A 34 7.14 117.35 -79.91
N TYR A 35 7.95 116.74 -79.02
CA TYR A 35 9.39 117.01 -78.86
C TYR A 35 10.25 115.73 -78.75
N PRO A 36 10.47 114.98 -79.84
CA PRO A 36 11.13 113.66 -79.81
C PRO A 36 12.63 113.68 -79.44
N SER A 37 13.25 114.85 -79.27
CA SER A 37 14.68 115.00 -78.91
C SER A 37 14.91 115.81 -77.63
N ALA A 38 13.90 115.91 -76.75
CA ALA A 38 14.05 116.63 -75.49
C ALA A 38 14.89 115.84 -74.47
N SER A 39 15.78 116.54 -73.75
CA SER A 39 16.59 115.96 -72.67
C SER A 39 16.02 116.33 -71.30
N LEU A 40 16.18 115.41 -70.34
CA LEU A 40 15.80 115.60 -68.95
C LEU A 40 17.03 115.90 -68.11
N ASN A 41 16.98 116.98 -67.35
CA ASN A 41 18.02 117.37 -66.41
C ASN A 41 17.42 117.58 -65.04
N ALA A 42 18.02 116.99 -64.01
CA ALA A 42 17.62 117.17 -62.63
C ALA A 42 18.65 118.03 -61.88
N ILE A 43 18.19 119.11 -61.26
CA ILE A 43 19.01 120.01 -60.45
C ILE A 43 18.52 119.93 -59.02
N TYR A 44 19.40 119.56 -58.11
CA TYR A 44 19.09 119.50 -56.71
C TYR A 44 19.62 120.72 -55.97
N LYS A 45 18.75 121.41 -55.25
CA LYS A 45 19.08 122.43 -54.28
C LYS A 45 19.02 121.82 -52.88
N ARG A 46 20.19 121.65 -52.28
CA ARG A 46 20.36 121.10 -50.93
C ARG A 46 19.82 122.08 -49.86
N PRO A 47 19.48 121.63 -48.62
CA PRO A 47 18.94 122.52 -47.58
C PRO A 47 19.79 123.74 -47.24
N ASP A 48 21.11 123.69 -47.44
CA ASP A 48 22.05 124.82 -47.25
C ASP A 48 21.99 125.87 -48.37
N GLY A 49 21.19 125.62 -49.42
CA GLY A 49 20.97 126.52 -50.55
C GLY A 49 21.84 126.25 -51.77
N ASN A 50 22.79 125.32 -51.70
CA ASN A 50 23.66 124.97 -52.82
C ASN A 50 22.89 124.17 -53.88
N ALA A 51 22.87 124.65 -55.13
CA ALA A 51 22.18 124.01 -56.25
C ALA A 51 23.16 123.46 -57.29
N TYR A 52 23.00 122.19 -57.67
CA TYR A 52 23.88 121.52 -58.62
C TYR A 52 23.12 120.42 -59.38
N PRO A 53 23.56 120.06 -60.61
CA PRO A 53 22.96 118.95 -61.33
C PRO A 53 23.23 117.64 -60.60
N VAL A 54 22.22 116.78 -60.49
CA VAL A 54 22.37 115.42 -59.95
C VAL A 54 22.38 114.41 -61.08
N ILE A 55 23.05 113.29 -60.83
CA ILE A 55 23.12 112.19 -61.79
C ILE A 55 21.82 111.40 -61.70
N THR A 56 21.13 111.29 -62.83
CA THR A 56 19.90 110.53 -63.00
C THR A 56 20.02 109.61 -64.19
N SER A 57 19.39 108.43 -64.13
CA SER A 57 19.18 107.57 -65.29
C SER A 57 17.72 107.65 -65.74
N TYR A 58 17.46 107.56 -67.03
CA TYR A 58 16.11 107.58 -67.60
C TYR A 58 15.88 106.31 -68.42
N ALA A 59 14.78 105.62 -68.14
CA ALA A 59 14.32 104.48 -68.94
C ALA A 59 12.79 104.40 -68.87
N ASP A 60 12.14 104.11 -69.99
CA ASP A 60 10.71 103.79 -70.09
C ASP A 60 9.76 104.76 -69.38
N GLY A 61 9.99 106.08 -69.52
CA GLY A 61 9.14 107.11 -68.91
C GLY A 61 9.48 107.45 -67.46
N VAL A 62 10.47 106.78 -66.86
CA VAL A 62 10.85 106.94 -65.46
C VAL A 62 12.27 107.52 -65.35
N LEU A 63 12.39 108.60 -64.59
CA LEU A 63 13.67 109.19 -64.20
C LEU A 63 14.06 108.72 -62.81
N THR A 64 15.19 108.05 -62.68
CA THR A 64 15.68 107.49 -61.42
C THR A 64 16.87 108.28 -60.91
N TRP A 65 16.75 108.77 -59.67
CA TRP A 65 17.83 109.42 -58.94
C TRP A 65 18.25 108.54 -57.76
N SER A 66 19.55 108.26 -57.63
CA SER A 66 20.12 107.60 -56.45
C SER A 66 20.86 108.67 -55.62
N PRO A 67 20.30 109.16 -54.50
CA PRO A 67 20.95 110.17 -53.68
C PRO A 67 22.34 109.73 -53.24
N SER A 68 23.32 110.56 -53.52
CA SER A 68 24.72 110.35 -53.15
C SER A 68 24.99 110.83 -51.73
N ALA A 69 26.18 110.53 -51.20
CA ALA A 69 26.62 111.03 -49.89
C ALA A 69 26.61 112.56 -49.81
N THR A 70 26.84 113.21 -50.95
CA THR A 70 26.76 114.66 -51.09
C THR A 70 25.33 115.16 -50.90
N ASP A 71 24.32 114.45 -51.42
CA ASP A 71 22.92 114.86 -51.41
C ASP A 71 22.27 114.76 -50.02
N THR A 72 22.70 113.79 -49.22
CA THR A 72 22.21 113.55 -47.85
C THR A 72 23.11 114.15 -46.77
N SER A 73 24.16 114.88 -47.14
CA SER A 73 25.16 115.41 -46.17
C SER A 73 24.60 116.43 -45.17
N ILE A 74 23.53 117.15 -45.55
CA ILE A 74 22.92 118.22 -44.74
C ILE A 74 21.44 117.89 -44.50
N VAL A 75 21.07 117.85 -43.22
CA VAL A 75 19.69 117.60 -42.76
C VAL A 75 18.81 118.81 -43.05
N GLY A 76 17.56 118.55 -43.43
CA GLY A 76 16.56 119.59 -43.68
C GLY A 76 15.83 119.43 -45.01
N VAL A 77 15.15 120.49 -45.42
CA VAL A 77 14.30 120.51 -46.61
C VAL A 77 15.06 121.06 -47.81
N GLY A 78 15.26 120.23 -48.84
CA GLY A 78 15.82 120.60 -50.13
C GLY A 78 14.75 120.71 -51.20
N ARG A 79 15.17 120.97 -52.44
CA ARG A 79 14.28 120.99 -53.62
C ARG A 79 14.96 120.38 -54.83
N LEU A 80 14.31 119.42 -55.45
CA LEU A 80 14.71 118.88 -56.74
C LEU A 80 13.89 119.54 -57.85
N GLU A 81 14.54 120.06 -58.88
CA GLU A 81 13.88 120.56 -60.08
C GLU A 81 14.22 119.65 -61.25
N ILE A 82 13.21 119.07 -61.88
CA ILE A 82 13.36 118.29 -63.11
C ILE A 82 12.95 119.20 -64.28
N ARG A 83 13.87 119.40 -65.22
CA ARG A 83 13.70 120.25 -66.39
C ARG A 83 13.71 119.42 -67.66
N VAL A 84 12.77 119.71 -68.54
CA VAL A 84 12.77 119.24 -69.93
C VAL A 84 13.34 120.36 -70.80
N THR A 85 14.45 120.07 -71.48
CA THR A 85 15.12 120.98 -72.41
C THR A 85 15.02 120.46 -73.84
N TYR A 86 14.62 121.30 -74.79
CA TYR A 86 14.61 120.98 -76.22
C TYR A 86 15.47 122.00 -76.96
N GLY A 87 16.66 121.59 -77.41
CA GLY A 87 17.70 122.53 -77.84
C GLY A 87 18.23 123.35 -76.65
N GLU A 88 18.35 124.68 -76.82
CA GLU A 88 18.83 125.59 -75.77
C GLU A 88 17.73 126.20 -74.88
N VAL A 89 16.47 125.74 -75.03
CA VAL A 89 15.32 126.31 -74.31
C VAL A 89 14.74 125.29 -73.34
N VAL A 90 14.44 125.74 -72.11
CA VAL A 90 13.68 124.95 -71.12
C VAL A 90 12.21 125.00 -71.52
N GLY A 91 11.66 123.84 -71.92
CA GLY A 91 10.28 123.72 -72.39
C GLY A 91 9.28 123.57 -71.23
N LYS A 92 9.62 122.76 -70.22
CA LYS A 92 8.83 122.56 -69.00
C LYS A 92 9.74 122.28 -67.81
N SER A 93 9.32 122.64 -66.60
CA SER A 93 9.96 122.17 -65.37
C SER A 93 8.96 121.88 -64.25
N ILE A 94 9.34 120.98 -63.36
CA ILE A 94 8.61 120.67 -62.12
C ILE A 94 9.56 120.73 -60.94
N GLN A 95 9.06 121.20 -59.80
CA GLN A 95 9.82 121.28 -58.55
C GLN A 95 9.21 120.37 -57.49
N ILE A 96 10.05 119.61 -56.80
CA ILE A 96 9.72 118.61 -55.80
C ILE A 96 10.44 118.98 -54.51
N LEU A 97 9.75 118.96 -53.37
CA LEU A 97 10.37 119.16 -52.06
C LEU A 97 11.05 117.86 -51.63
N THR A 98 12.29 117.95 -51.16
CA THR A 98 13.01 116.80 -50.60
C THR A 98 13.26 117.00 -49.12
N ILE A 99 13.34 115.91 -48.36
CA ILE A 99 13.70 115.93 -46.94
C ILE A 99 14.87 114.99 -46.72
N VAL A 100 15.91 115.50 -46.06
CA VAL A 100 16.97 114.70 -45.44
C VAL A 100 16.72 114.70 -43.93
N GLU A 101 16.59 113.51 -43.35
CA GLU A 101 16.34 113.32 -41.91
C GLU A 101 17.64 113.16 -41.11
N ASP A 102 17.61 113.43 -39.81
CA ASP A 102 18.73 113.13 -38.90
C ASP A 102 18.96 111.61 -38.80
N ALA A 103 20.25 111.22 -38.75
CA ALA A 103 20.66 109.89 -38.34
C ALA A 103 20.76 109.79 -36.81
N LEU A 104 20.57 108.60 -36.24
CA LEU A 104 20.70 108.39 -34.79
C LEU A 104 22.14 108.62 -34.28
N VAL A 105 23.15 108.37 -35.13
CA VAL A 105 24.59 108.58 -34.86
C VAL A 105 25.29 108.87 -36.20
N ASP A 106 26.18 109.87 -36.24
CA ASP A 106 26.91 110.28 -37.46
C ASP A 106 28.05 109.27 -37.78
N GLY A 107 28.20 108.82 -39.03
CA GLY A 107 29.37 108.06 -39.50
C GLY A 107 29.35 106.52 -39.47
N ILE A 108 28.19 105.85 -39.34
CA ILE A 108 28.12 104.38 -39.34
C ILE A 108 27.98 103.86 -40.78
N ALA A 109 29.05 103.32 -41.36
CA ALA A 109 29.06 102.71 -42.70
C ALA A 109 29.22 101.17 -42.71
N GLU A 110 29.44 100.52 -41.55
CA GLU A 110 29.70 99.07 -41.48
C GLU A 110 28.64 98.30 -40.67
N PRO A 111 28.20 97.10 -41.13
CA PRO A 111 27.23 96.26 -40.41
C PRO A 111 27.81 95.67 -39.11
N PRO A 112 26.99 95.43 -38.06
CA PRO A 112 27.46 94.78 -36.82
C PRO A 112 27.62 93.24 -36.97
N GLU A 113 28.61 92.65 -36.30
CA GLU A 113 28.86 91.19 -36.31
C GLU A 113 27.92 90.37 -35.37
N PRO A 114 27.53 89.12 -35.73
CA PRO A 114 26.48 88.36 -35.02
C PRO A 114 26.95 87.40 -33.90
N PRO A 115 26.07 87.05 -32.92
CA PRO A 115 26.36 86.34 -31.65
C PRO A 115 26.56 84.81 -31.69
N ALA A 116 26.85 84.18 -32.84
CA ALA A 116 26.96 82.70 -32.94
C ALA A 116 28.32 82.12 -32.51
N GLN A 117 29.34 82.97 -32.35
CA GLN A 117 30.72 82.54 -32.12
C GLN A 117 30.93 81.92 -30.72
N GLU A 118 30.22 82.42 -29.72
CA GLU A 118 30.43 82.02 -28.32
C GLU A 118 29.86 80.63 -28.02
N TRP A 119 28.71 80.29 -28.63
CA TRP A 119 28.14 78.94 -28.58
C TRP A 119 29.03 77.92 -29.30
N LEU A 120 29.57 78.28 -30.47
CA LEU A 120 30.47 77.40 -31.23
C LEU A 120 31.74 77.06 -30.43
N ASN A 121 32.32 78.06 -29.75
CA ASN A 121 33.50 77.86 -28.91
C ASN A 121 33.21 76.94 -27.72
N GLN A 122 32.02 77.04 -27.08
CA GLN A 122 31.62 76.13 -26.01
C GLN A 122 31.50 74.67 -26.49
N VAL A 123 30.90 74.46 -27.66
CA VAL A 123 30.76 73.12 -28.26
C VAL A 123 32.13 72.52 -28.62
N LEU A 124 33.02 73.32 -29.21
CA LEU A 124 34.37 72.87 -29.55
C LEU A 124 35.21 72.53 -28.31
N SER A 125 35.07 73.29 -27.23
CA SER A 125 35.77 73.00 -25.97
C SER A 125 35.30 71.69 -25.34
N ALA A 126 33.98 71.46 -25.28
CA ALA A 126 33.43 70.21 -24.77
C ALA A 126 33.82 68.99 -25.62
N LEU A 127 33.96 69.16 -26.94
CA LEU A 127 34.46 68.10 -27.83
C LEU A 127 35.96 67.84 -27.66
N ALA A 128 36.76 68.88 -27.38
CA ALA A 128 38.20 68.73 -27.16
C ALA A 128 38.53 68.03 -25.82
N GLU A 129 37.65 68.10 -24.83
CA GLU A 129 37.76 67.37 -23.57
C GLU A 129 37.41 65.88 -23.67
N LEU A 130 36.73 65.45 -24.75
CA LEU A 130 36.40 64.04 -24.95
C LEU A 130 37.62 63.27 -25.49
N ASP A 131 38.20 62.41 -24.63
CA ASP A 131 39.16 61.41 -25.09
C ASP A 131 38.43 60.20 -25.69
N ILE A 132 38.35 60.20 -27.02
CA ILE A 132 37.75 59.12 -27.80
C ILE A 132 38.52 57.79 -27.60
N ASN A 133 39.85 57.84 -27.43
CA ASN A 133 40.64 56.63 -27.21
C ASN A 133 40.34 56.01 -25.84
N GLU A 134 40.20 56.82 -24.79
CA GLU A 134 39.81 56.33 -23.47
C GLU A 134 38.42 55.69 -23.50
N THR A 135 37.48 56.30 -24.21
CA THR A 135 36.13 55.77 -24.42
C THR A 135 36.17 54.41 -25.15
N TYR A 136 36.97 54.29 -26.22
CA TYR A 136 37.16 53.02 -26.94
C TYR A 136 37.83 51.95 -26.07
N ASN A 137 38.81 52.32 -25.25
CA ASN A 137 39.47 51.40 -24.33
C ASN A 137 38.50 50.87 -23.26
N LEU A 138 37.66 51.74 -22.71
CA LEU A 138 36.63 51.35 -21.76
C LEU A 138 35.62 50.38 -22.40
N LEU A 139 35.20 50.65 -23.65
CA LEU A 139 34.31 49.76 -24.39
C LEU A 139 34.94 48.38 -24.62
N ASN A 140 36.22 48.33 -24.99
CA ASN A 140 36.95 47.06 -25.17
C ASN A 140 37.09 46.29 -23.85
N LEU A 141 37.34 46.98 -22.74
CA LEU A 141 37.38 46.37 -21.41
C LEU A 141 36.03 45.75 -21.03
N ILE A 142 34.93 46.47 -21.24
CA ILE A 142 33.57 45.97 -21.00
C ILE A 142 33.31 44.72 -21.84
N TYR A 143 33.68 44.74 -23.13
CA TYR A 143 33.50 43.58 -24.01
C TYR A 143 34.30 42.36 -23.54
N SER A 144 35.55 42.55 -23.14
CA SER A 144 36.38 41.46 -22.61
C SER A 144 35.82 40.88 -21.30
N LEU A 145 35.35 41.73 -20.39
CA LEU A 145 34.69 41.30 -19.15
C LEU A 145 33.42 40.50 -19.41
N LEU A 146 32.61 40.92 -20.40
CA LEU A 146 31.41 40.19 -20.81
C LEU A 146 31.75 38.79 -21.33
N ASN A 147 32.80 38.65 -22.17
CA ASN A 147 33.26 37.34 -22.63
C ASN A 147 33.76 36.45 -21.50
N ASN A 148 34.57 36.99 -20.59
CA ASN A 148 35.05 36.21 -19.43
C ASN A 148 33.89 35.72 -18.55
N ASN A 149 32.87 36.56 -18.34
CA ASN A 149 31.67 36.17 -17.61
C ASN A 149 30.89 35.05 -18.34
N TYR A 150 30.80 35.13 -19.67
CA TYR A 150 30.16 34.09 -20.48
C TYR A 150 30.89 32.74 -20.36
N ASP A 151 32.22 32.73 -20.44
CA ASP A 151 33.03 31.52 -20.31
C ASP A 151 32.92 30.90 -18.90
N LEU A 152 32.90 31.74 -17.86
CA LEU A 152 32.68 31.31 -16.48
C LEU A 152 31.28 30.68 -16.30
N LEU A 153 30.25 31.29 -16.88
CA LEU A 153 28.88 30.76 -16.84
C LEU A 153 28.81 29.40 -17.55
N ASN A 154 29.44 29.27 -18.71
CA ASN A 154 29.46 28.02 -19.47
C ASN A 154 30.19 26.90 -18.72
N THR A 155 31.32 27.22 -18.09
CA THR A 155 32.06 26.27 -17.22
C THR A 155 31.21 25.84 -16.03
N THR A 156 30.50 26.78 -15.40
CA THR A 156 29.59 26.50 -14.28
C THR A 156 28.45 25.60 -14.71
N HIS A 157 27.87 25.84 -15.89
CA HIS A 157 26.82 24.99 -16.47
C HIS A 157 27.32 23.56 -16.72
N GLY A 158 28.53 23.40 -17.27
CA GLY A 158 29.16 22.08 -17.45
C GLY A 158 29.27 21.31 -16.13
N ARG A 159 29.78 21.96 -15.06
CA ARG A 159 29.90 21.33 -13.74
C ARG A 159 28.55 20.95 -13.13
N LEU A 160 27.50 21.74 -13.37
CA LEU A 160 26.13 21.40 -12.96
C LEU A 160 25.61 20.16 -13.69
N ASN A 161 25.88 20.03 -15.00
CA ASN A 161 25.52 18.84 -15.77
C ASN A 161 26.26 17.59 -15.28
N ASP A 162 27.56 17.70 -14.98
CA ASP A 162 28.33 16.58 -14.41
C ASP A 162 27.76 16.15 -13.06
N THR A 163 27.40 17.12 -12.21
CA THR A 163 26.77 16.85 -10.91
C THR A 163 25.42 16.14 -11.09
N TYR A 164 24.62 16.57 -12.07
CA TYR A 164 23.37 15.90 -12.41
C TYR A 164 23.59 14.46 -12.89
N GLY A 165 24.63 14.22 -13.69
CA GLY A 165 25.06 12.88 -14.10
C GLY A 165 25.37 11.99 -12.90
N LEU A 166 26.20 12.46 -11.96
CA LEU A 166 26.55 11.72 -10.74
C LEU A 166 25.34 11.39 -9.87
N VAL A 167 24.36 12.30 -9.78
CA VAL A 167 23.11 12.04 -9.05
C VAL A 167 22.30 10.93 -9.70
N ASN A 168 22.24 10.88 -11.04
CA ASN A 168 21.55 9.80 -11.75
C ASN A 168 22.26 8.45 -11.56
N ASP A 169 23.59 8.42 -11.60
CA ASP A 169 24.36 7.20 -11.37
C ASP A 169 24.13 6.67 -9.94
N ASN A 170 24.14 7.56 -8.94
CA ASN A 170 23.81 7.20 -7.56
C ASN A 170 22.40 6.62 -7.43
N TYR A 171 21.42 7.18 -8.15
CA TYR A 171 20.06 6.66 -8.17
C TYR A 171 19.98 5.26 -8.78
N ALA A 172 20.73 4.99 -9.85
CA ALA A 172 20.80 3.66 -10.46
C ALA A 172 21.44 2.61 -9.53
N ILE A 173 22.52 2.99 -8.83
CA ILE A 173 23.17 2.13 -7.82
C ILE A 173 22.20 1.81 -6.67
N LEU A 174 21.43 2.80 -6.21
CA LEU A 174 20.46 2.60 -5.13
C LEU A 174 19.36 1.61 -5.54
N ASN A 175 18.82 1.74 -6.76
CA ASN A 175 17.82 0.81 -7.28
C ASN A 175 18.35 -0.62 -7.40
N THR A 176 19.58 -0.78 -7.89
CA THR A 176 20.24 -2.09 -7.99
C THR A 176 20.41 -2.72 -6.60
N THR A 177 20.86 -1.92 -5.63
CA THR A 177 21.01 -2.34 -4.23
C THR A 177 19.67 -2.80 -3.64
N HIS A 178 18.60 -2.06 -3.91
CA HIS A 178 17.27 -2.41 -3.44
C HIS A 178 16.77 -3.75 -4.03
N SER A 179 17.01 -3.99 -5.33
CA SER A 179 16.67 -5.26 -5.96
C SER A 179 17.40 -6.45 -5.32
N LEU A 180 18.72 -6.32 -5.09
CA LEU A 180 19.51 -7.37 -4.44
C LEU A 180 19.05 -7.66 -3.01
N LEU A 181 18.63 -6.65 -2.26
CA LEU A 181 18.04 -6.84 -0.94
C LEU A 181 16.73 -7.64 -1.01
N ASN A 182 15.89 -7.35 -1.99
CA ASN A 182 14.63 -8.07 -2.21
C ASN A 182 14.87 -9.54 -2.58
N ASP A 183 15.85 -9.82 -3.45
CA ASP A 183 16.22 -11.19 -3.82
C ASP A 183 16.75 -11.99 -2.62
N ASN A 184 17.58 -11.36 -1.78
CA ASN A 184 18.05 -11.97 -0.53
C ASN A 184 16.89 -12.28 0.43
N TYR A 185 15.91 -11.40 0.55
CA TYR A 185 14.73 -11.63 1.38
C TYR A 185 13.91 -12.83 0.88
N ASN A 186 13.72 -12.96 -0.43
CA ASN A 186 13.02 -14.09 -1.03
C ASN A 186 13.77 -15.41 -0.80
N LEU A 187 15.10 -15.41 -0.92
CA LEU A 187 15.93 -16.58 -0.64
C LEU A 187 15.83 -17.00 0.83
N LEU A 188 15.83 -16.04 1.76
CA LEU A 188 15.67 -16.31 3.19
C LEU A 188 14.31 -16.94 3.49
N ASN A 189 13.22 -16.43 2.91
CA ASN A 189 11.89 -17.02 3.07
C ASN A 189 11.81 -18.45 2.53
N THR A 190 12.40 -18.71 1.36
CA THR A 190 12.46 -20.05 0.78
C THR A 190 13.23 -21.01 1.70
N THR A 191 14.36 -20.55 2.24
CA THR A 191 15.18 -21.33 3.18
C THR A 191 14.41 -21.63 4.46
N HIS A 192 13.66 -20.66 4.98
CA HIS A 192 12.81 -20.85 6.15
C HIS A 192 11.76 -21.94 5.93
N GLY A 193 11.03 -21.90 4.81
CA GLY A 193 10.05 -22.94 4.47
C GLY A 193 10.66 -24.34 4.39
N LEU A 194 11.83 -24.48 3.74
CA LEU A 194 12.55 -25.76 3.69
C LEU A 194 12.95 -26.28 5.07
N ILE A 195 13.33 -25.39 6.00
CA ILE A 195 13.66 -25.77 7.38
C ILE A 195 12.40 -26.24 8.13
N GLU A 196 11.25 -25.61 7.91
CA GLU A 196 9.97 -26.06 8.49
C GLU A 196 9.58 -27.45 7.97
N ASP A 197 9.66 -27.69 6.67
CA ASP A 197 9.37 -29.00 6.06
C ASP A 197 10.31 -30.08 6.61
N MET A 198 11.60 -29.75 6.77
CA MET A 198 12.58 -30.65 7.37
C MET A 198 12.26 -30.96 8.83
N ARG A 199 11.89 -29.95 9.64
CA ARG A 199 11.47 -30.12 11.03
C ARG A 199 10.29 -31.08 11.13
N ASP A 200 9.27 -30.88 10.30
CA ASP A 200 8.05 -31.69 10.32
C ASP A 200 8.33 -33.14 9.89
N THR A 201 9.21 -33.32 8.90
CA THR A 201 9.72 -34.64 8.49
C THR A 201 10.47 -35.33 9.62
N LEU A 202 11.35 -34.61 10.32
CA LEU A 202 12.12 -35.16 11.45
C LEU A 202 11.20 -35.56 12.61
N TYR A 203 10.23 -34.73 12.99
CA TYR A 203 9.27 -35.06 14.03
C TYR A 203 8.44 -36.30 13.68
N THR A 204 8.03 -36.42 12.42
CA THR A 204 7.32 -37.61 11.94
C THR A 204 8.19 -38.86 12.05
N ARG A 205 9.45 -38.79 11.59
CA ARG A 205 10.40 -39.91 11.68
C ARG A 205 10.72 -40.29 13.12
N THR A 206 10.89 -39.32 14.01
CA THR A 206 11.10 -39.58 15.44
C THR A 206 9.89 -40.29 16.04
N GLY A 207 8.66 -39.88 15.70
CA GLY A 207 7.44 -40.59 16.11
C GLY A 207 7.41 -42.04 15.63
N ILE A 208 7.80 -42.29 14.37
CA ILE A 208 7.90 -43.65 13.80
C ILE A 208 8.94 -44.49 14.54
N ILE A 209 10.14 -43.94 14.75
CA ILE A 209 11.24 -44.65 15.40
C ILE A 209 10.87 -44.99 16.84
N LEU A 210 10.29 -44.05 17.59
CA LEU A 210 9.81 -44.30 18.94
C LEU A 210 8.77 -45.44 18.96
N ASN A 211 7.84 -45.46 18.00
CA ASN A 211 6.85 -46.53 17.86
C ASN A 211 7.45 -47.91 17.55
N HIS A 212 8.59 -47.97 16.84
CA HIS A 212 9.25 -49.24 16.52
C HIS A 212 10.22 -49.70 17.62
N LEU A 213 10.87 -48.77 18.33
CA LEU A 213 11.86 -49.07 19.36
C LEU A 213 11.25 -49.43 20.72
N HIS A 214 10.05 -48.91 21.04
CA HIS A 214 9.30 -49.28 22.24
C HIS A 214 7.91 -49.78 21.85
N PRO A 215 7.75 -51.09 21.54
CA PRO A 215 6.44 -51.69 21.28
C PRO A 215 5.44 -51.47 22.42
N ILE A 216 5.93 -51.14 23.62
CA ILE A 216 5.17 -51.11 24.86
C ILE A 216 4.75 -49.71 25.33
N GLU A 217 5.31 -48.59 24.81
CA GLU A 217 5.10 -47.28 25.46
C GLU A 217 4.70 -46.07 24.58
N THR A 218 4.76 -46.09 23.25
CA THR A 218 4.47 -44.85 22.46
C THR A 218 3.28 -44.89 21.51
N ALA A 219 2.70 -46.07 21.25
CA ALA A 219 1.42 -46.23 20.54
C ALA A 219 0.58 -47.43 21.04
N THR A 220 0.96 -48.01 22.16
CA THR A 220 0.06 -48.79 23.02
C THR A 220 -0.85 -47.81 23.71
N ALA A 221 -2.15 -47.84 23.43
CA ALA A 221 -3.05 -47.30 24.46
C ALA A 221 -2.94 -48.23 25.69
N PRO A 222 -3.26 -47.74 26.89
CA PRO A 222 -3.09 -48.50 28.14
C PRO A 222 -3.88 -49.80 28.05
N ASP A 223 -3.46 -50.92 28.66
CA ASP A 223 -4.33 -52.12 28.71
C ASP A 223 -5.65 -51.83 29.46
N MET A 224 -6.64 -51.30 28.74
CA MET A 224 -7.96 -50.93 29.26
C MET A 224 -8.77 -52.19 29.58
N VAL A 225 -8.39 -53.31 28.98
CA VAL A 225 -9.10 -54.57 29.10
C VAL A 225 -8.93 -55.14 30.50
N SER A 226 -7.85 -54.81 31.21
CA SER A 226 -7.65 -55.24 32.58
C SER A 226 -8.21 -54.30 33.65
N ARG A 227 -8.73 -53.12 33.30
CA ARG A 227 -9.00 -52.02 34.23
C ARG A 227 -10.35 -51.34 33.99
N ARG A 228 -11.40 -52.01 34.44
CA ARG A 228 -12.78 -51.74 34.03
C ARG A 228 -13.72 -51.68 35.23
N ALA A 229 -14.77 -50.88 35.11
CA ALA A 229 -15.89 -50.81 36.03
C ALA A 229 -17.20 -50.68 35.25
N SER A 230 -18.33 -50.93 35.91
CA SER A 230 -19.63 -50.62 35.32
C SER A 230 -20.60 -50.08 36.34
N ILE A 231 -21.57 -49.34 35.83
CA ILE A 231 -22.75 -48.93 36.56
C ILE A 231 -23.97 -49.20 35.69
N THR A 232 -24.88 -50.02 36.21
CA THR A 232 -26.16 -50.34 35.56
C THR A 232 -27.26 -49.62 36.30
N PHE A 233 -27.89 -48.65 35.65
CA PHE A 233 -28.95 -47.85 36.27
C PHE A 233 -30.30 -48.54 36.14
N THR A 234 -31.12 -48.46 37.20
CA THR A 234 -32.53 -48.87 37.15
C THR A 234 -33.47 -47.66 37.20
N SER A 235 -33.04 -46.56 37.83
CA SER A 235 -33.76 -45.29 37.82
C SER A 235 -32.80 -44.11 38.02
N ILE A 236 -33.03 -43.00 37.33
CA ILE A 236 -32.31 -41.74 37.51
C ILE A 236 -33.33 -40.63 37.74
N ASN A 237 -33.17 -39.88 38.83
CA ASN A 237 -34.00 -38.73 39.19
C ASN A 237 -33.15 -37.45 39.27
N SER A 238 -33.81 -36.30 39.16
CA SER A 238 -33.14 -35.00 39.34
C SER A 238 -32.49 -34.91 40.73
N GLY A 239 -31.27 -34.40 40.79
CA GLY A 239 -30.46 -34.32 41.99
C GLY A 239 -29.66 -35.58 42.31
N ASN A 240 -29.92 -36.71 41.63
CA ASN A 240 -29.00 -37.84 41.71
C ASN A 240 -27.65 -37.48 41.09
N ASN A 241 -26.59 -38.17 41.52
CA ASN A 241 -25.25 -37.96 41.01
C ASN A 241 -24.47 -39.27 40.90
N VAL A 242 -23.42 -39.21 40.09
CA VAL A 242 -22.35 -40.21 40.00
C VAL A 242 -21.04 -39.50 40.30
N VAL A 243 -20.25 -40.04 41.22
CA VAL A 243 -18.89 -39.58 41.49
C VAL A 243 -17.93 -40.55 40.83
N LEU A 244 -17.06 -40.03 39.96
CA LEU A 244 -16.00 -40.79 39.29
C LEU A 244 -14.67 -40.07 39.47
N GLY A 245 -13.84 -40.60 40.36
CA GLY A 245 -12.61 -39.94 40.78
C GLY A 245 -12.89 -38.63 41.50
N THR A 246 -12.37 -37.53 40.96
CA THR A 246 -12.53 -36.18 41.50
C THR A 246 -13.75 -35.44 40.95
N VAL A 247 -14.43 -35.99 39.94
CA VAL A 247 -15.51 -35.32 39.22
C VAL A 247 -16.87 -35.86 39.66
N THR A 248 -17.80 -34.96 39.94
CA THR A 248 -19.20 -35.28 40.28
C THR A 248 -20.12 -34.93 39.11
N TYR A 249 -20.84 -35.92 38.59
CA TYR A 249 -21.83 -35.77 37.53
C TYR A 249 -23.22 -35.76 38.15
N THR A 250 -23.92 -34.64 38.11
CA THR A 250 -25.25 -34.47 38.70
C THR A 250 -26.31 -34.47 37.60
N PHE A 251 -27.35 -35.29 37.75
CA PHE A 251 -28.48 -35.33 36.85
C PHE A 251 -29.48 -34.22 37.20
N VAL A 252 -29.89 -33.44 36.20
CA VAL A 252 -30.76 -32.27 36.39
C VAL A 252 -31.86 -32.23 35.33
N THR A 253 -32.97 -31.54 35.62
CA THR A 253 -34.03 -31.23 34.65
C THR A 253 -33.82 -29.90 33.92
N SER A 254 -32.86 -29.10 34.35
CA SER A 254 -32.43 -27.85 33.71
C SER A 254 -30.96 -27.59 34.00
N LEU A 255 -30.18 -27.22 32.99
CA LEU A 255 -28.75 -26.88 33.15
C LEU A 255 -28.57 -25.52 33.84
N GLY A 256 -27.50 -25.40 34.62
CA GLY A 256 -27.05 -24.16 35.25
C GLY A 256 -25.54 -23.96 35.08
N SER A 257 -24.91 -23.32 36.07
CA SER A 257 -23.46 -23.03 36.06
C SER A 257 -22.77 -23.79 37.21
N PRO A 258 -22.37 -25.05 37.00
CA PRO A 258 -21.72 -25.83 38.05
C PRO A 258 -20.34 -25.27 38.42
N THR A 259 -19.90 -25.56 39.65
CA THR A 259 -18.55 -25.23 40.14
C THR A 259 -17.51 -26.19 39.56
N THR A 260 -16.22 -25.86 39.67
CA THR A 260 -15.11 -26.72 39.23
C THR A 260 -15.28 -28.17 39.73
N ASN A 261 -14.93 -29.14 38.89
CA ASN A 261 -15.08 -30.59 39.09
C ASN A 261 -16.54 -31.08 39.24
N ASN A 262 -17.52 -30.23 38.93
CA ASN A 262 -18.92 -30.63 38.86
C ASN A 262 -19.40 -30.49 37.42
N VAL A 263 -20.13 -31.51 36.97
CA VAL A 263 -20.73 -31.55 35.64
C VAL A 263 -22.21 -31.81 35.81
N GLN A 264 -23.05 -31.04 35.15
CA GLN A 264 -24.49 -31.29 35.11
C GLN A 264 -24.84 -31.99 33.80
N VAL A 265 -25.63 -33.06 33.91
CA VAL A 265 -26.15 -33.84 32.78
C VAL A 265 -27.67 -33.73 32.78
N LEU A 266 -28.22 -33.21 31.69
CA LEU A 266 -29.66 -33.07 31.53
C LEU A 266 -30.32 -34.45 31.38
N ILE A 267 -31.34 -34.73 32.19
CA ILE A 267 -32.15 -35.95 32.11
C ILE A 267 -32.89 -35.95 30.77
N GLN A 268 -32.77 -37.07 30.05
CA GLN A 268 -33.36 -37.25 28.73
C GLN A 268 -34.69 -38.00 28.83
N GLY A 269 -35.47 -38.03 27.74
CA GLY A 269 -36.77 -38.70 27.69
C GLY A 269 -36.75 -40.21 27.95
N THR A 270 -35.58 -40.85 27.95
CA THR A 270 -35.41 -42.25 28.35
C THR A 270 -34.19 -42.41 29.24
N LEU A 271 -34.20 -43.45 30.09
CA LEU A 271 -33.05 -43.84 30.90
C LEU A 271 -31.81 -44.06 30.01
N ARG A 272 -31.99 -44.76 28.89
CA ARG A 272 -30.98 -44.99 27.86
C ARG A 272 -30.26 -43.72 27.43
N ASN A 273 -31.02 -42.75 26.96
CA ASN A 273 -30.46 -41.51 26.43
C ASN A 273 -29.76 -40.72 27.53
N THR A 274 -30.26 -40.79 28.77
CA THR A 274 -29.62 -40.15 29.93
C THR A 274 -28.24 -40.79 30.22
N VAL A 275 -28.15 -42.12 30.20
CA VAL A 275 -26.86 -42.82 30.40
C VAL A 275 -25.89 -42.57 29.25
N LYS A 276 -26.36 -42.51 28.00
CA LYS A 276 -25.53 -42.09 26.85
C LYS A 276 -24.94 -40.69 27.05
N LYS A 277 -25.76 -39.74 27.52
CA LYS A 277 -25.29 -38.38 27.80
C LYS A 277 -24.30 -38.33 28.96
N LEU A 278 -24.47 -39.19 29.98
CA LEU A 278 -23.44 -39.35 31.01
C LEU A 278 -22.11 -39.86 30.41
N ALA A 279 -22.14 -40.83 29.50
CA ALA A 279 -20.93 -41.32 28.82
C ALA A 279 -20.22 -40.22 28.04
N GLU A 280 -20.97 -39.41 27.30
CA GLU A 280 -20.46 -38.23 26.60
C GLU A 280 -19.87 -37.18 27.56
N ALA A 281 -20.53 -36.95 28.69
CA ALA A 281 -20.05 -36.03 29.72
C ALA A 281 -18.71 -36.47 30.33
N ILE A 282 -18.56 -37.76 30.63
CA ILE A 282 -17.29 -38.31 31.13
C ILE A 282 -16.17 -38.16 30.10
N ARG A 283 -16.50 -38.28 28.81
CA ARG A 283 -15.57 -38.06 27.69
C ARG A 283 -15.25 -36.60 27.42
N GLY A 284 -15.97 -35.66 28.03
CA GLY A 284 -15.77 -34.23 27.80
C GLY A 284 -16.30 -33.73 26.45
N ILE A 285 -17.31 -34.38 25.88
CA ILE A 285 -17.95 -33.94 24.64
C ILE A 285 -18.66 -32.60 24.88
N GLN A 286 -18.49 -31.66 23.93
CA GLN A 286 -19.10 -30.34 23.96
C GLN A 286 -20.55 -30.40 23.44
N ASP A 287 -21.51 -30.55 24.36
CA ASP A 287 -22.95 -30.51 24.07
C ASP A 287 -23.63 -29.54 25.04
N VAL A 288 -23.55 -28.24 24.74
CA VAL A 288 -24.03 -27.16 25.63
C VAL A 288 -25.54 -27.20 25.88
N ALA A 289 -26.30 -27.95 25.07
CA ALA A 289 -27.73 -28.11 25.27
C ALA A 289 -28.05 -29.16 26.35
N ASN A 290 -27.17 -30.14 26.56
CA ASN A 290 -27.43 -31.28 27.45
C ASN A 290 -26.40 -31.47 28.57
N ILE A 291 -25.24 -30.81 28.48
CA ILE A 291 -24.13 -30.96 29.42
C ILE A 291 -23.56 -29.58 29.77
N ALA A 292 -23.42 -29.31 31.07
CA ALA A 292 -22.74 -28.12 31.56
C ALA A 292 -21.53 -28.53 32.41
N TYR A 293 -20.34 -28.10 32.00
CA TYR A 293 -19.09 -28.32 32.74
C TYR A 293 -18.80 -27.11 33.61
N GLY A 294 -18.38 -27.35 34.86
CA GLY A 294 -17.97 -26.26 35.72
C GLY A 294 -16.66 -25.64 35.27
N SER A 295 -16.43 -24.37 35.62
CA SER A 295 -15.23 -23.64 35.19
C SER A 295 -13.93 -24.42 35.45
N GLY A 296 -13.10 -24.58 34.41
CA GLY A 296 -11.84 -25.33 34.47
C GLY A 296 -11.98 -26.85 34.49
N THR A 297 -13.19 -27.40 34.38
CA THR A 297 -13.41 -28.86 34.33
C THR A 297 -13.15 -29.38 32.92
N SER A 298 -12.13 -30.22 32.77
CA SER A 298 -11.78 -30.93 31.53
C SER A 298 -12.52 -32.28 31.44
N PRO A 299 -12.44 -33.02 30.31
CA PRO A 299 -12.77 -34.45 30.27
C PRO A 299 -12.22 -35.20 31.51
N ASN A 300 -12.91 -36.26 31.96
CA ASN A 300 -12.50 -36.93 33.20
C ASN A 300 -11.01 -37.36 33.11
N PRO A 301 -10.17 -36.94 34.08
CA PRO A 301 -8.72 -37.12 33.96
C PRO A 301 -8.29 -38.58 34.17
N ALA A 302 -9.07 -39.36 34.92
CA ALA A 302 -8.69 -40.71 35.33
C ALA A 302 -9.38 -41.81 34.51
N SER A 303 -10.49 -41.51 33.85
CA SER A 303 -11.34 -42.51 33.20
C SER A 303 -11.99 -42.00 31.94
N THR A 304 -12.47 -42.94 31.14
CA THR A 304 -13.40 -42.68 30.04
C THR A 304 -14.58 -43.65 30.16
N ALA A 305 -15.70 -43.35 29.51
CA ALA A 305 -16.91 -44.16 29.64
C ALA A 305 -17.72 -44.24 28.36
N TYR A 306 -18.42 -45.36 28.21
CA TYR A 306 -19.17 -45.74 27.02
C TYR A 306 -20.45 -46.44 27.43
N TRP A 307 -21.51 -46.19 26.68
CA TRP A 307 -22.76 -46.88 26.90
C TRP A 307 -22.76 -48.15 26.06
N THR A 308 -23.45 -49.20 26.49
CA THR A 308 -23.73 -50.35 25.63
C THR A 308 -25.04 -51.01 26.03
N SER A 309 -25.87 -51.35 25.04
CA SER A 309 -27.07 -52.17 25.26
C SER A 309 -26.81 -53.67 25.15
N ARG A 310 -25.58 -54.08 24.80
CA ARG A 310 -25.21 -55.49 24.65
C ARG A 310 -24.80 -56.08 25.99
N VAL A 311 -24.88 -57.41 26.10
CA VAL A 311 -24.27 -58.13 27.22
C VAL A 311 -22.76 -57.94 27.15
N PHE A 312 -22.16 -57.56 28.27
CA PHE A 312 -20.71 -57.46 28.46
C PHE A 312 -20.34 -58.10 29.80
N SER A 313 -19.06 -58.28 30.10
CA SER A 313 -18.66 -58.73 31.44
C SER A 313 -17.51 -57.91 32.02
N ILE A 314 -17.44 -57.98 33.35
CA ILE A 314 -16.38 -57.39 34.17
C ILE A 314 -15.81 -58.46 35.08
N GLY A 315 -14.57 -58.89 34.79
CA GLY A 315 -14.03 -60.09 35.42
C GLY A 315 -14.98 -61.27 35.18
N ASP A 316 -15.36 -61.96 36.25
CA ASP A 316 -16.28 -63.11 36.20
C ASP A 316 -17.77 -62.71 36.23
N ALA A 317 -18.09 -61.42 36.35
CA ALA A 317 -19.46 -60.92 36.42
C ALA A 317 -20.01 -60.58 35.02
N THR A 318 -20.99 -61.35 34.56
CA THR A 318 -21.77 -61.02 33.35
C THR A 318 -22.79 -59.94 33.65
N ILE A 319 -22.69 -58.83 32.93
CA ILE A 319 -23.64 -57.73 33.02
C ILE A 319 -24.74 -57.95 31.99
N PRO A 320 -26.00 -58.09 32.41
CA PRO A 320 -27.10 -58.34 31.50
C PRO A 320 -27.27 -57.19 30.50
N SER A 321 -27.90 -57.49 29.37
CA SER A 321 -28.32 -56.47 28.41
C SER A 321 -29.25 -55.48 29.11
N GLY A 322 -28.91 -54.19 29.03
CA GLY A 322 -29.60 -53.13 29.78
C GLY A 322 -28.92 -51.78 29.63
N GLU A 323 -29.34 -50.81 30.43
CA GLU A 323 -28.82 -49.43 30.39
C GLU A 323 -27.58 -49.31 31.29
N SER A 324 -26.48 -49.85 30.78
CA SER A 324 -25.21 -49.93 31.50
C SER A 324 -24.18 -48.97 30.91
N LEU A 325 -23.45 -48.33 31.81
CA LEU A 325 -22.26 -47.57 31.49
C LEU A 325 -21.03 -48.42 31.78
N PHE A 326 -20.20 -48.60 30.78
CA PHE A 326 -18.89 -49.22 30.89
C PHE A 326 -17.83 -48.14 31.08
N ILE A 327 -16.97 -48.31 32.08
CA ILE A 327 -15.97 -47.31 32.47
C ILE A 327 -14.60 -47.95 32.39
N LEU A 328 -13.67 -47.25 31.75
CA LEU A 328 -12.32 -47.69 31.52
C LEU A 328 -11.34 -46.70 32.15
N GLU A 329 -10.40 -47.21 32.92
CA GLU A 329 -9.36 -46.38 33.54
C GLU A 329 -8.30 -45.99 32.49
N ARG A 330 -7.87 -44.73 32.51
CA ARG A 330 -6.88 -44.19 31.54
C ARG A 330 -5.43 -44.51 31.93
N ALA A 331 -5.16 -44.85 33.19
CA ALA A 331 -3.82 -45.08 33.69
C ALA A 331 -3.53 -46.58 33.83
N GLU A 332 -2.50 -47.07 33.12
CA GLU A 332 -2.13 -48.50 33.11
C GLU A 332 -1.56 -48.98 34.45
N ASN A 333 -0.73 -48.16 35.10
CA ASN A 333 0.02 -48.52 36.31
C ASN A 333 -0.52 -47.89 37.60
N ALA A 334 -1.71 -47.27 37.58
CA ALA A 334 -2.27 -46.68 38.78
C ALA A 334 -2.63 -47.78 39.81
N THR A 335 -2.29 -47.59 41.08
CA THR A 335 -2.66 -48.50 42.16
C THR A 335 -3.58 -47.85 43.19
N THR A 336 -3.75 -46.52 43.13
CA THR A 336 -4.67 -45.76 43.97
C THR A 336 -6.12 -46.14 43.67
N PRO A 337 -6.97 -46.47 44.66
CA PRO A 337 -8.38 -46.73 44.42
C PRO A 337 -9.06 -45.54 43.73
N LEU A 338 -9.83 -45.80 42.68
CA LEU A 338 -10.60 -44.78 41.98
C LEU A 338 -12.06 -44.84 42.44
N PRO A 339 -12.57 -43.82 43.15
CA PRO A 339 -13.96 -43.80 43.59
C PRO A 339 -14.94 -43.88 42.41
N LEU A 340 -15.90 -44.80 42.52
CA LEU A 340 -17.07 -44.89 41.66
C LEU A 340 -18.30 -45.11 42.55
N THR A 341 -19.11 -44.08 42.73
CA THR A 341 -20.32 -44.14 43.55
C THR A 341 -21.47 -43.46 42.83
N SER A 342 -22.70 -43.85 43.15
CA SER A 342 -23.91 -43.23 42.63
C SER A 342 -24.96 -43.09 43.72
N THR A 343 -25.67 -41.96 43.72
CA THR A 343 -26.88 -41.78 44.54
C THR A 343 -28.15 -42.18 43.78
N ALA A 344 -28.06 -42.41 42.46
CA ALA A 344 -29.13 -43.03 41.68
C ALA A 344 -29.20 -44.54 41.95
N THR A 345 -30.41 -45.11 41.95
CA THR A 345 -30.61 -46.55 42.08
C THR A 345 -29.90 -47.27 40.93
N SER A 346 -28.85 -48.01 41.29
CA SER A 346 -27.94 -48.64 40.33
C SER A 346 -27.18 -49.80 40.96
N THR A 347 -26.76 -50.73 40.12
CA THR A 347 -25.81 -51.77 40.48
C THR A 347 -24.42 -51.35 40.00
N ILE A 348 -23.47 -51.24 40.90
CA ILE A 348 -22.08 -50.83 40.59
C ILE A 348 -21.16 -52.03 40.71
N ASN A 349 -20.40 -52.29 39.65
CA ASN A 349 -19.23 -53.16 39.69
C ASN A 349 -18.00 -52.27 39.74
N ALA A 350 -17.27 -52.32 40.86
CA ALA A 350 -16.08 -51.51 41.08
C ALA A 350 -14.95 -51.84 40.08
N PHE A 351 -13.92 -50.99 40.05
CA PHE A 351 -12.76 -51.21 39.21
C PHE A 351 -12.04 -52.51 39.57
N THR A 352 -12.07 -53.47 38.64
CA THR A 352 -11.21 -54.65 38.69
C THR A 352 -9.90 -54.32 37.98
N ARG A 353 -8.76 -54.57 38.62
CA ARG A 353 -7.41 -54.44 38.06
C ARG A 353 -6.76 -55.81 38.02
N ALA A 354 -6.74 -56.45 36.85
CA ALA A 354 -6.23 -57.81 36.69
C ALA A 354 -5.00 -57.85 35.77
N SER A 355 -4.14 -58.85 35.85
CA SER A 355 -3.00 -58.95 34.91
C SER A 355 -3.43 -59.37 33.50
N TYR A 356 -4.59 -60.00 33.38
CA TYR A 356 -5.23 -60.48 32.15
C TYR A 356 -6.75 -60.36 32.27
N LEU A 357 -7.44 -60.37 31.13
CA LEU A 357 -8.89 -60.48 31.09
C LEU A 357 -9.32 -61.94 31.04
N ARG A 358 -10.08 -62.40 32.03
CA ARG A 358 -10.86 -63.62 31.89
C ARG A 358 -12.12 -63.35 31.06
N TYR A 359 -12.19 -63.95 29.89
CA TYR A 359 -13.34 -63.90 29.01
C TYR A 359 -14.16 -65.19 29.16
N VAL A 360 -15.26 -65.11 29.92
CA VAL A 360 -16.16 -66.25 30.14
C VAL A 360 -17.10 -66.42 28.93
N LEU A 361 -17.18 -67.64 28.41
CA LEU A 361 -18.10 -68.01 27.34
C LEU A 361 -19.45 -68.36 27.94
N SER A 362 -20.25 -67.33 28.25
CA SER A 362 -21.59 -67.52 28.79
C SER A 362 -22.64 -67.53 27.69
N GLY A 363 -23.14 -68.72 27.33
CA GLY A 363 -24.51 -68.87 26.82
C GLY A 363 -24.69 -69.06 25.30
N ASN A 364 -25.48 -70.08 25.01
CA ASN A 364 -25.96 -70.62 23.75
C ASN A 364 -26.57 -69.55 22.80
N ALA A 365 -26.01 -69.39 21.60
CA ALA A 365 -26.74 -68.79 20.50
C ALA A 365 -27.35 -69.95 19.68
N THR A 366 -28.65 -70.23 19.86
CA THR A 366 -29.43 -70.93 18.83
C THR A 366 -29.58 -70.01 17.61
N GLY A 367 -28.47 -69.83 16.88
CA GLY A 367 -28.51 -69.35 15.51
C GLY A 367 -28.99 -70.48 14.60
N GLY A 368 -29.82 -70.16 13.61
CA GLY A 368 -30.50 -71.13 12.71
C GLY A 368 -29.59 -71.92 11.77
N GLY A 369 -28.50 -72.51 12.27
CA GLY A 369 -27.51 -73.28 11.51
C GLY A 369 -26.99 -74.55 12.19
N GLY A 370 -27.50 -74.94 13.37
CA GLY A 370 -27.33 -76.32 13.88
C GLY A 370 -25.91 -76.74 14.30
N ILE A 371 -25.05 -75.83 14.76
CA ILE A 371 -23.78 -76.18 15.44
C ILE A 371 -23.73 -75.40 16.75
N ASN A 372 -23.44 -76.08 17.86
CA ASN A 372 -23.47 -75.57 19.23
C ASN A 372 -22.42 -74.47 19.48
N SER A 373 -22.58 -73.28 18.90
CA SER A 373 -21.64 -72.18 19.11
C SER A 373 -22.01 -71.37 20.35
N VAL A 374 -21.19 -71.48 21.39
CA VAL A 374 -21.26 -70.57 22.55
C VAL A 374 -20.46 -69.31 22.21
N ARG A 375 -21.12 -68.15 22.24
CA ARG A 375 -20.46 -66.85 22.02
C ARG A 375 -20.50 -66.05 23.30
N GLY A 376 -19.38 -65.44 23.63
CA GLY A 376 -19.32 -64.60 24.80
C GLY A 376 -19.71 -63.14 24.53
N PRO A 377 -19.66 -62.31 25.58
CA PRO A 377 -20.09 -60.91 25.55
C PRO A 377 -19.26 -60.01 24.63
N LEU A 378 -19.75 -58.82 24.28
CA LEU A 378 -18.92 -57.81 23.60
C LEU A 378 -18.05 -57.05 24.60
N TYR A 379 -16.80 -56.79 24.22
CA TYR A 379 -15.84 -56.05 25.05
C TYR A 379 -15.24 -54.90 24.26
N THR A 380 -15.16 -53.72 24.88
CA THR A 380 -14.45 -52.58 24.30
C THR A 380 -12.94 -52.80 24.43
N LEU A 381 -12.23 -52.75 23.30
CA LEU A 381 -10.77 -52.68 23.27
C LEU A 381 -10.32 -51.22 23.24
N LEU A 382 -10.77 -50.49 22.23
CA LEU A 382 -10.50 -49.08 22.05
C LEU A 382 -11.83 -48.38 21.94
N PRO A 383 -12.05 -47.32 22.67
CA PRO A 383 -13.34 -46.67 22.55
C PRO A 383 -13.47 -45.71 21.36
N ILE A 384 -14.70 -45.24 21.12
CA ILE A 384 -14.99 -44.15 20.20
C ILE A 384 -14.14 -42.92 20.55
N GLY A 385 -13.45 -42.40 19.53
CA GLY A 385 -12.61 -41.20 19.64
C GLY A 385 -11.18 -41.46 20.12
N SER A 386 -10.73 -42.71 20.16
CA SER A 386 -9.33 -43.05 20.43
C SER A 386 -8.37 -42.41 19.42
N VAL A 387 -7.19 -42.00 19.89
CA VAL A 387 -6.16 -41.30 19.10
C VAL A 387 -4.89 -42.15 18.99
N VAL A 388 -4.19 -42.02 17.86
CA VAL A 388 -3.05 -42.87 17.49
C VAL A 388 -1.83 -42.70 18.40
N ILE A 389 -1.62 -41.49 18.92
CA ILE A 389 -0.53 -41.16 19.84
C ILE A 389 -1.15 -40.70 21.16
N GLY A 390 -0.78 -41.34 22.26
CA GLY A 390 -1.31 -41.05 23.59
C GLY A 390 -2.66 -41.70 23.91
N GLY A 391 -3.23 -42.50 22.99
CA GLY A 391 -4.40 -43.37 23.19
C GLY A 391 -5.71 -42.63 23.47
N GLN A 392 -5.83 -42.05 24.67
CA GLN A 392 -6.97 -41.26 25.14
C GLN A 392 -6.59 -39.84 25.59
N GLY A 393 -5.29 -39.53 25.70
CA GLY A 393 -4.78 -38.26 26.24
C GLY A 393 -3.98 -37.40 25.25
N GLY A 394 -3.93 -37.77 23.97
CA GLY A 394 -3.19 -37.01 22.97
C GLY A 394 -3.86 -35.68 22.62
N LEU A 395 -3.05 -34.65 22.36
CA LEU A 395 -3.46 -33.35 21.80
C LEU A 395 -3.88 -33.44 20.32
N LEU A 396 -3.96 -34.66 19.76
CA LEU A 396 -4.19 -34.90 18.35
C LEU A 396 -5.66 -35.27 18.11
N TYR A 397 -6.21 -34.79 16.99
CA TYR A 397 -7.59 -35.08 16.60
C TYR A 397 -7.79 -36.59 16.30
N PRO A 398 -9.00 -37.14 16.49
CA PRO A 398 -9.30 -38.50 16.06
C PRO A 398 -9.07 -38.64 14.55
N THR A 399 -8.11 -39.48 14.15
CA THR A 399 -7.82 -39.82 12.75
C THR A 399 -8.11 -41.29 12.50
N ALA A 400 -8.27 -41.67 11.23
CA ALA A 400 -8.36 -43.08 10.89
C ALA A 400 -7.01 -43.77 11.19
N TYR A 401 -7.06 -44.99 11.71
CA TYR A 401 -5.87 -45.74 12.11
C TYR A 401 -5.94 -47.21 11.73
N ASP A 402 -4.76 -47.79 11.50
CA ASP A 402 -4.59 -49.23 11.43
C ASP A 402 -4.27 -49.76 12.83
N CYS A 403 -4.90 -50.87 13.20
CA CYS A 403 -4.71 -51.52 14.49
C CYS A 403 -4.09 -52.89 14.26
N HIS A 404 -2.86 -53.06 14.75
CA HIS A 404 -2.24 -54.39 14.87
C HIS A 404 -2.45 -54.90 16.29
N LEU A 405 -3.36 -55.85 16.44
CA LEU A 405 -3.71 -56.49 17.70
C LEU A 405 -2.94 -57.80 17.84
N VAL A 406 -2.15 -57.91 18.89
CA VAL A 406 -1.49 -59.15 19.33
C VAL A 406 -2.14 -59.55 20.64
N THR A 407 -2.80 -60.71 20.66
CA THR A 407 -3.49 -61.23 21.85
C THR A 407 -2.83 -62.51 22.30
N LEU A 408 -2.34 -62.56 23.53
CA LEU A 408 -2.02 -63.81 24.19
C LEU A 408 -3.31 -64.40 24.74
N CYS A 409 -3.63 -65.62 24.32
CA CYS A 409 -4.84 -66.33 24.73
C CYS A 409 -4.46 -67.64 25.41
N ARG A 410 -4.99 -67.87 26.62
CA ARG A 410 -4.95 -69.17 27.30
C ARG A 410 -6.38 -69.71 27.42
N GLN A 411 -6.62 -70.89 26.87
CA GLN A 411 -7.96 -71.49 26.82
C GLN A 411 -8.19 -72.43 28.00
N SER A 412 -9.43 -72.52 28.48
CA SER A 412 -9.83 -73.44 29.55
C SER A 412 -10.07 -74.88 29.09
N ASP A 413 -10.28 -75.08 27.79
CA ASP A 413 -10.62 -76.37 27.16
C ASP A 413 -9.98 -76.49 25.76
N THR A 414 -10.24 -77.60 25.07
CA THR A 414 -9.72 -77.92 23.73
C THR A 414 -10.73 -77.65 22.61
N SER A 415 -11.83 -76.94 22.89
CA SER A 415 -12.79 -76.61 21.83
C SER A 415 -12.25 -75.43 21.00
N GLU A 416 -12.62 -75.38 19.73
CA GLU A 416 -12.21 -74.32 18.83
C GLU A 416 -12.74 -72.98 19.33
N LYS A 417 -11.92 -71.92 19.21
CA LYS A 417 -12.30 -70.53 19.48
C LYS A 417 -11.95 -69.64 18.32
N GLU A 418 -12.76 -68.62 18.11
CA GLU A 418 -12.51 -67.56 17.15
C GLU A 418 -12.67 -66.21 17.85
N LEU A 419 -11.79 -65.25 17.54
CA LEU A 419 -11.89 -63.87 17.98
C LEU A 419 -12.44 -63.01 16.83
N ASP A 420 -13.60 -62.40 17.06
CA ASP A 420 -14.23 -61.46 16.12
C ASP A 420 -13.93 -60.01 16.54
N LEU A 421 -13.50 -59.17 15.58
CA LEU A 421 -13.38 -57.72 15.76
C LEU A 421 -14.62 -57.01 15.21
N TYR A 422 -15.09 -56.03 15.96
CA TYR A 422 -16.22 -55.17 15.61
C TYR A 422 -15.85 -53.70 15.71
N ILE A 423 -16.49 -52.87 14.89
CA ILE A 423 -16.47 -51.41 15.04
C ILE A 423 -17.87 -50.87 15.29
N SER A 424 -17.96 -49.75 16.01
CA SER A 424 -19.20 -49.00 16.22
C SER A 424 -18.89 -47.52 16.44
N ASN A 425 -19.75 -46.64 15.94
CA ASN A 425 -19.69 -45.19 16.15
C ASN A 425 -20.85 -44.67 17.02
N ASP A 426 -21.77 -45.54 17.42
CA ASP A 426 -22.98 -45.18 18.17
C ASP A 426 -23.23 -46.10 19.39
N GLU A 427 -22.39 -47.13 19.55
CA GLU A 427 -22.47 -48.17 20.57
C GLU A 427 -23.78 -48.98 20.59
N VAL A 428 -24.55 -48.90 19.50
CA VAL A 428 -25.80 -49.64 19.28
C VAL A 428 -25.57 -50.67 18.18
N ASN A 429 -25.02 -50.20 17.07
CA ASN A 429 -24.80 -50.96 15.85
C ASN A 429 -23.33 -51.38 15.78
N PHE A 430 -23.08 -52.68 15.83
CA PHE A 430 -21.74 -53.26 15.80
C PHE A 430 -21.54 -54.01 14.49
N THR A 431 -20.56 -53.59 13.70
CA THR A 431 -20.22 -54.21 12.42
C THR A 431 -18.98 -55.07 12.59
N ARG A 432 -19.10 -56.38 12.33
CA ARG A 432 -17.92 -57.27 12.32
C ARG A 432 -17.04 -56.92 11.13
N ILE A 433 -15.77 -56.65 11.41
CA ILE A 433 -14.77 -56.24 10.42
C ILE A 433 -13.71 -57.30 10.14
N SER A 434 -13.47 -58.19 11.11
CA SER A 434 -12.47 -59.25 10.98
C SER A 434 -12.80 -60.40 11.92
N ARG A 435 -12.27 -61.59 11.60
CA ARG A 435 -12.34 -62.82 12.38
C ARG A 435 -10.96 -63.46 12.37
N SER A 436 -10.49 -63.91 13.52
CA SER A 436 -9.20 -64.61 13.62
C SER A 436 -9.26 -65.96 12.91
N THR A 437 -8.10 -66.51 12.56
CA THR A 437 -8.01 -67.95 12.35
C THR A 437 -8.47 -68.67 13.62
N PRO A 438 -9.23 -69.77 13.52
CA PRO A 438 -9.66 -70.51 14.70
C PRO A 438 -8.45 -71.04 15.49
N ILE A 439 -8.55 -71.01 16.81
CA ILE A 439 -7.54 -71.50 17.75
C ILE A 439 -8.11 -72.68 18.54
N GLY A 440 -7.27 -73.65 18.94
CA GLY A 440 -7.75 -74.83 19.68
C GLY A 440 -8.17 -76.02 18.81
N ALA A 441 -7.87 -76.03 17.51
CA ALA A 441 -8.04 -77.20 16.65
C ALA A 441 -7.10 -78.40 16.98
N ASP A 442 -6.26 -78.27 18.02
CA ASP A 442 -5.35 -79.32 18.48
C ASP A 442 -5.95 -80.03 19.70
N SER A 443 -6.36 -81.28 19.49
CA SER A 443 -7.01 -82.16 20.47
C SER A 443 -6.15 -82.53 21.69
N SER A 444 -4.89 -82.10 21.75
CA SER A 444 -3.91 -82.70 22.66
C SER A 444 -3.74 -82.04 24.04
N ASN A 445 -4.08 -80.76 24.28
CA ASN A 445 -3.99 -80.15 25.63
C ASN A 445 -4.73 -78.80 25.80
N ALA A 446 -5.60 -78.71 26.83
CA ALA A 446 -6.14 -77.43 27.31
C ALA A 446 -5.07 -76.64 28.10
N GLY A 447 -5.11 -75.30 28.04
CA GLY A 447 -4.20 -74.44 28.81
C GLY A 447 -2.88 -74.04 28.15
N LEU A 448 -2.72 -74.26 26.84
CA LEU A 448 -1.60 -73.68 26.07
C LEU A 448 -1.80 -72.17 25.87
N HIS A 449 -0.69 -71.42 25.84
CA HIS A 449 -0.68 -70.03 25.42
C HIS A 449 -0.59 -69.97 23.90
N ILE A 450 -1.59 -69.36 23.27
CA ILE A 450 -1.69 -69.19 21.83
C ILE A 450 -1.60 -67.71 21.52
N HIS A 451 -0.85 -67.36 20.49
CA HIS A 451 -0.77 -65.99 20.00
C HIS A 451 -1.81 -65.81 18.90
N ILE A 452 -2.79 -64.95 19.13
CA ILE A 452 -3.72 -64.50 18.10
C ILE A 452 -3.21 -63.17 17.58
N GLN A 453 -2.83 -63.12 16.30
CA GLN A 453 -2.46 -61.89 15.63
C GLN A 453 -3.57 -61.50 14.67
N MET A 454 -4.11 -60.30 14.85
CA MET A 454 -5.10 -59.72 13.96
C MET A 454 -4.62 -58.35 13.53
N ARG A 455 -4.53 -58.13 12.22
CA ARG A 455 -4.30 -56.81 11.64
C ARG A 455 -5.63 -56.32 11.11
N GLN A 456 -6.09 -55.20 11.65
CA GLN A 456 -7.21 -54.47 11.11
C GLN A 456 -6.71 -53.20 10.45
N SER A 457 -6.91 -53.09 9.14
CA SER A 457 -6.73 -51.83 8.44
C SER A 457 -7.96 -50.93 8.62
N ARG A 458 -7.68 -49.64 8.73
CA ARG A 458 -8.61 -48.54 8.50
C ARG A 458 -9.82 -48.53 9.43
N VAL A 459 -9.60 -48.55 10.75
CA VAL A 459 -10.62 -48.15 11.71
C VAL A 459 -10.94 -46.67 11.47
N PRO A 460 -12.17 -46.29 11.08
CA PRO A 460 -12.47 -44.90 10.73
C PRO A 460 -12.43 -43.98 11.94
N SER A 461 -12.15 -42.70 11.71
CA SER A 461 -12.25 -41.67 12.75
C SER A 461 -13.67 -41.67 13.35
N GLY A 462 -13.75 -41.56 14.68
CA GLY A 462 -15.02 -41.57 15.41
C GLY A 462 -15.63 -42.96 15.65
N TYR A 463 -14.93 -44.05 15.33
CA TYR A 463 -15.34 -45.41 15.68
C TYR A 463 -14.55 -45.95 16.87
N GLY A 464 -15.18 -46.79 17.69
CA GLY A 464 -14.54 -47.66 18.67
C GLY A 464 -14.28 -49.04 18.08
N LEU A 465 -13.35 -49.78 18.71
CA LEU A 465 -12.98 -51.16 18.41
C LEU A 465 -13.41 -52.08 19.57
N TYR A 466 -14.09 -53.17 19.21
CA TYR A 466 -14.67 -54.11 20.15
C TYR A 466 -14.35 -55.55 19.74
N ILE A 467 -14.40 -56.47 20.69
CA ILE A 467 -14.21 -57.92 20.45
C ILE A 467 -15.36 -58.76 20.97
N SER A 468 -15.55 -59.91 20.36
CA SER A 468 -16.31 -61.03 20.92
C SER A 468 -15.63 -62.34 20.52
N MET A 469 -15.52 -63.28 21.45
CA MET A 469 -15.07 -64.65 21.18
C MET A 469 -16.25 -65.58 20.97
N GLY A 470 -16.13 -66.45 19.97
CA GLY A 470 -16.97 -67.62 19.78
C GLY A 470 -16.22 -68.91 20.10
N SER A 471 -16.97 -69.94 20.43
CA SER A 471 -16.51 -71.32 20.52
C SER A 471 -17.45 -72.25 19.77
N ASP A 472 -16.96 -73.40 19.32
CA ASP A 472 -17.77 -74.53 18.84
C ASP A 472 -18.11 -75.54 19.97
N GLY A 473 -17.55 -75.35 21.16
CA GLY A 473 -17.75 -76.20 22.32
C GLY A 473 -19.11 -75.98 23.00
N THR A 474 -19.59 -76.99 23.71
CA THR A 474 -20.87 -76.96 24.44
C THR A 474 -20.74 -76.50 25.90
N SER A 475 -19.52 -76.31 26.40
CA SER A 475 -19.26 -75.93 27.79
C SER A 475 -19.58 -74.46 28.04
N ALA A 476 -20.64 -74.19 28.81
CA ALA A 476 -21.01 -72.84 29.24
C ALA A 476 -20.06 -72.25 30.31
N ASN A 477 -19.10 -73.05 30.80
CA ASN A 477 -18.08 -72.63 31.76
C ASN A 477 -16.71 -72.47 31.09
N ALA A 478 -16.61 -72.64 29.77
CA ALA A 478 -15.37 -72.39 29.06
C ALA A 478 -14.98 -70.91 29.17
N PHE A 479 -13.69 -70.62 29.25
CA PHE A 479 -13.16 -69.28 29.30
C PHE A 479 -11.85 -69.18 28.52
N CYS A 480 -11.50 -67.95 28.16
CA CYS A 480 -10.19 -67.61 27.61
C CYS A 480 -9.59 -66.49 28.45
N ASP A 481 -8.39 -66.70 28.98
CA ASP A 481 -7.62 -65.64 29.62
C ASP A 481 -6.84 -64.90 28.52
N LEU A 482 -7.14 -63.62 28.34
CA LEU A 482 -6.67 -62.78 27.24
C LEU A 482 -5.77 -61.66 27.76
N LYS A 483 -4.62 -61.47 27.13
CA LYS A 483 -3.78 -60.28 27.30
C LYS A 483 -3.60 -59.62 25.94
N PHE A 484 -4.03 -58.36 25.84
CA PHE A 484 -3.96 -57.60 24.61
C PHE A 484 -2.74 -56.70 24.61
N THR A 485 -2.05 -56.70 23.49
CA THR A 485 -1.05 -55.70 23.11
C THR A 485 -1.48 -55.17 21.75
N TYR A 486 -1.47 -53.86 21.59
CA TYR A 486 -1.99 -53.25 20.39
C TYR A 486 -1.12 -52.09 19.96
N HIS A 487 -0.92 -52.00 18.65
CA HIS A 487 -0.13 -50.96 18.01
C HIS A 487 -1.04 -50.21 17.04
N LEU A 488 -1.12 -48.90 17.23
CA LEU A 488 -1.91 -48.01 16.38
C LEU A 488 -1.00 -47.28 15.40
N TYR A 489 -1.38 -47.26 14.12
CA TYR A 489 -0.63 -46.58 13.06
C TYR A 489 -1.54 -45.57 12.34
N PRO A 490 -1.09 -44.33 12.07
CA PRO A 490 -1.85 -43.40 11.25
C PRO A 490 -2.00 -43.92 9.83
N VAL A 491 -3.21 -43.85 9.25
CA VAL A 491 -3.47 -44.35 7.88
C VAL A 491 -2.59 -43.66 6.83
N ALA A 492 -2.24 -42.38 7.02
CA ALA A 492 -1.36 -41.65 6.11
C ALA A 492 0.07 -42.21 6.01
N LEU A 493 0.51 -43.00 7.00
CA LEU A 493 1.81 -43.66 7.02
C LEU A 493 1.76 -45.11 6.48
N ALA A 494 0.56 -45.69 6.37
CA ALA A 494 0.37 -47.02 5.78
C ALA A 494 0.32 -46.97 4.23
N SER A 495 0.17 -45.78 3.65
CA SER A 495 0.09 -45.56 2.20
C SER A 495 1.42 -45.32 1.49
N ASP A 496 2.56 -45.38 2.18
CA ASP A 496 3.88 -45.48 1.53
C ASP A 496 4.10 -46.90 0.97
N THR A 497 3.14 -47.38 0.19
CA THR A 497 3.40 -48.29 -0.91
C THR A 497 3.72 -47.44 -2.13
N ASN A 498 4.85 -46.74 -2.13
CA ASN A 498 5.48 -46.26 -3.34
C ASN A 498 6.99 -46.05 -3.13
N SER A 499 7.74 -46.83 -3.90
CA SER A 499 9.19 -46.88 -4.15
C SER A 499 10.07 -47.69 -3.20
#